data_AF-A0A963QNS3-F1
#
_entry.id   AF-A0A963QNS3-F1
#
_cell.length_a   1.000
_cell.length_b   1.000
_cell.length_c   1.000
_cell.angle_alpha   90.00
_cell.angle_beta   90.00
_cell.angle_gamma   90.00
#
_symmetry.space_group_name_H-M   'P 1'
#
loop_
_entity.id
_entity.type
_entity.pdbx_description
1 polymer ?
#
loop_
_entity_poly.entity_id
_entity_poly.type
_entity_poly.pdbx_seq_one_letter_code
_entity_poly.pdbx_strand_id
1 'polypeptide(L)' 'YAIMSFGGFLGIGNRLHPLPWSALRYDPEKQGYVVSIDMDTLRNAPHYDAAELEGLGGAHPPELQAQILEYYGPYGHPPF' A
#
# COMPACT_ATOMS: atom_id res chain seq x y z
N TYR A 1 -2.22 5.56 -5.79
CA TYR A 1 -1.66 4.84 -4.64
C TYR A 1 -0.22 4.46 -4.97
N ALA A 2 0.61 4.24 -3.96
CA ALA A 2 1.94 3.66 -4.08
C ALA A 2 1.86 2.15 -3.78
N ILE A 3 2.65 1.33 -4.47
CA ILE A 3 2.77 -0.09 -4.16
C ILE A 3 4.02 -0.28 -3.30
N MET A 4 3.84 -0.76 -2.08
CA MET A 4 4.93 -1.09 -1.16
C MET A 4 5.07 -2.61 -1.08
N SER A 5 6.24 -3.13 -1.44
CA SER A 5 6.54 -4.55 -1.26
C SER A 5 7.21 -4.75 0.09
N PHE A 6 6.63 -5.60 0.95
CA PHE A 6 7.30 -6.03 2.18
C PHE A 6 6.99 -7.49 2.51
N GLY A 7 7.96 -8.19 3.11
CA GLY A 7 7.75 -9.53 3.64
C GLY A 7 7.96 -10.70 2.66
N GLY A 8 8.85 -10.59 1.68
CA GLY A 8 9.32 -11.74 0.90
C GLY A 8 10.85 -11.80 0.82
N PHE A 9 11.38 -13.01 0.80
CA PHE A 9 12.79 -13.27 0.50
C PHE A 9 12.89 -13.52 -1.02
N LEU A 10 13.73 -12.74 -1.71
CA LEU A 10 14.14 -13.01 -3.10
C LEU A 10 12.99 -13.17 -4.12
N GLY A 11 11.91 -12.38 -4.01
CA GLY A 11 10.84 -12.35 -5.01
C GLY A 11 9.80 -13.46 -4.90
N ILE A 12 9.92 -14.36 -3.91
CA ILE A 12 8.91 -15.39 -3.61
C ILE A 12 8.19 -15.00 -2.32
N GLY A 13 6.87 -14.85 -2.38
CA GLY A 13 6.05 -14.43 -1.24
C GLY A 13 6.09 -12.92 -0.93
N ASN A 14 6.58 -12.09 -1.86
CA ASN A 14 6.42 -10.65 -1.75
C ASN A 14 4.92 -10.31 -1.77
N ARG A 15 4.42 -9.76 -0.67
CA ARG A 15 3.09 -9.17 -0.63
C ARG A 15 3.20 -7.72 -1.08
N LEU A 16 2.50 -7.39 -2.15
CA LEU A 16 2.37 -6.02 -2.64
C LEU A 16 1.24 -5.37 -1.86
N HIS A 17 1.58 -4.40 -1.03
CA HIS A 17 0.65 -3.64 -0.21
C HIS A 17 0.45 -2.26 -0.84
N PRO A 18 -0.72 -2.00 -1.42
CA PRO A 18 -1.01 -0.72 -2.02
C PRO A 18 -1.49 0.27 -0.94
N LEU A 19 -0.92 1.46 -0.96
CA LEU A 19 -1.11 2.51 0.02
C LEU A 19 -1.54 3.82 -0.66
N PRO A 20 -2.47 4.59 -0.10
CA PRO A 20 -2.78 5.91 -0.65
C PRO A 20 -1.58 6.84 -0.48
N TRP A 21 -1.26 7.65 -1.49
CA TRP A 21 -0.15 8.61 -1.43
C TRP A 21 -0.32 9.61 -0.27
N SER A 22 -1.57 9.93 0.09
CA SER A 22 -1.90 10.79 1.23
C SER A 22 -1.46 10.23 2.58
N ALA A 23 -1.27 8.91 2.71
CA ALA A 23 -0.77 8.29 3.94
C ALA A 23 0.76 8.35 4.04
N LEU A 24 1.45 8.63 2.93
CA LEU A 24 2.91 8.73 2.88
C LEU A 24 3.33 10.16 3.18
N ARG A 25 4.22 10.33 4.16
CA ARG A 25 4.88 11.59 4.47
C ARG A 25 6.37 11.44 4.20
N TYR A 26 6.96 12.34 3.44
CA TYR A 26 8.41 12.35 3.30
C TYR A 26 9.06 12.86 4.59
N ASP A 27 9.99 12.09 5.14
CA ASP A 27 10.78 12.42 6.31
C ASP A 27 12.24 12.67 5.87
N PRO A 28 12.71 13.94 5.85
CA PRO A 28 14.06 14.26 5.43
C PRO A 28 15.16 13.66 6.31
N GLU A 29 14.90 13.44 7.60
CA GLU A 29 15.88 12.84 8.53
C GLU A 29 16.08 11.36 8.22
N LYS A 30 15.01 10.68 7.81
CA LYS A 30 15.06 9.28 7.37
C LYS A 30 15.35 9.11 5.88
N GLN A 31 15.45 10.21 5.13
CA GLN A 31 15.58 10.24 3.68
C GLN A 31 14.61 9.28 2.96
N GLY A 32 13.36 9.24 3.42
CA GLY A 32 12.38 8.26 2.95
C GLY A 32 10.94 8.60 3.31
N TYR A 33 10.00 7.84 2.76
CA TYR A 33 8.59 7.98 3.09
C TYR A 33 8.26 7.21 4.36
N VAL A 34 7.64 7.89 5.32
CA VAL A 34 7.08 7.30 6.54
C VAL A 34 5.57 7.25 6.44
N VAL A 35 4.99 6.20 7.01
CA VAL A 35 3.54 6.03 7.14
C VAL A 35 3.20 5.99 8.62
N SER A 36 2.17 6.74 9.03
CA SER A 36 1.69 6.76 10.42
C SER A 36 0.59 5.72 10.64
N ILE A 37 0.86 4.48 10.21
CA ILE A 37 -0.06 3.34 10.32
C ILE A 37 0.69 2.21 11.03
N ASP A 38 0.02 1.57 11.99
CA ASP A 38 0.60 0.47 12.75
C ASP A 38 0.97 -0.70 11.83
N MET A 39 2.07 -1.39 12.18
CA MET A 39 2.58 -2.49 11.36
C MET A 39 1.57 -3.65 11.23
N ASP A 40 0.75 -3.89 12.27
CA ASP A 40 -0.28 -4.92 12.22
C ASP A 40 -1.41 -4.55 11.24
N THR A 41 -1.76 -3.27 11.14
CA THR A 41 -2.68 -2.77 10.12
C THR A 41 -2.09 -2.94 8.72
N LEU A 42 -0.81 -2.62 8.52
CA LEU A 42 -0.16 -2.85 7.22
C LEU A 42 -0.16 -4.35 6.85
N ARG A 43 0.09 -5.25 7.80
CA ARG A 43 0.07 -6.71 7.56
C ARG A 43 -1.31 -7.24 7.20
N ASN A 44 -2.35 -6.68 7.80
CA ASN A 44 -3.74 -7.04 7.54
C ASN A 44 -4.35 -6.27 6.36
N ALA A 45 -3.60 -5.34 5.76
CA ALA A 45 -4.06 -4.63 4.58
C ALA A 45 -4.22 -5.59 3.40
N PRO A 46 -5.10 -5.24 2.45
CA PRO A 46 -5.19 -5.94 1.19
C PRO A 46 -3.80 -6.05 0.56
N HIS A 47 -3.49 -7.24 0.08
CA HIS A 47 -2.23 -7.53 -0.59
C HIS A 47 -2.47 -8.39 -1.80
N TYR A 48 -1.57 -8.25 -2.76
CA TYR A 48 -1.60 -8.96 -4.02
C TYR A 48 -0.22 -9.53 -4.28
N ASP A 49 -0.16 -10.64 -4.99
CA ASP A 49 1.07 -11.01 -5.69
C ASP A 49 1.19 -10.28 -7.04
N ALA A 50 2.34 -10.45 -7.70
CA ALA A 50 2.60 -9.78 -8.97
C ALA A 50 1.66 -10.27 -10.10
N ALA A 51 1.29 -11.55 -10.09
CA ALA A 51 0.45 -12.14 -11.13
C ALA A 51 -1.02 -11.70 -11.00
N GLU A 52 -1.51 -11.59 -9.77
CA GLU A 52 -2.84 -11.04 -9.46
C GLU A 52 -2.92 -9.58 -9.90
N LEU A 53 -1.89 -8.78 -9.62
CA LEU A 53 -1.85 -7.37 -10.02
C LEU A 53 -1.81 -7.20 -11.54
N GLU A 54 -1.05 -8.05 -12.26
CA GLU A 54 -1.09 -8.11 -13.72
C GLU A 54 -2.48 -8.50 -14.25
N GLY A 55 -3.13 -9.49 -13.63
CA GLY A 55 -4.47 -9.95 -14.00
C GLY A 55 -5.56 -8.88 -13.84
N LEU A 56 -5.37 -7.93 -12.92
CA LEU A 56 -6.28 -6.79 -12.70
C LEU A 56 -6.04 -5.61 -13.67
N GLY A 57 -5.12 -5.72 -14.63
CA GLY A 57 -4.80 -4.64 -15.57
C GLY A 57 -3.58 -3.80 -15.17
N GLY A 58 -2.71 -4.33 -14.31
CA GLY A 58 -1.40 -3.76 -14.00
C GLY A 58 -1.41 -2.76 -12.85
N ALA A 59 -0.65 -1.68 -12.97
CA ALA A 59 -0.33 -0.82 -11.83
C ALA A 59 -1.52 0.00 -11.27
N HIS A 60 -2.59 0.20 -12.05
CA HIS A 60 -3.70 1.09 -11.69
C HIS A 60 -5.13 0.56 -11.96
N PRO A 61 -5.54 -0.62 -11.43
CA PRO A 61 -6.92 -1.09 -11.52
C PRO A 61 -7.92 -0.20 -10.75
N PRO A 62 -9.13 0.05 -11.31
CA PRO A 62 -10.21 0.74 -10.60
C PRO A 62 -10.70 -0.01 -9.36
N GLU A 63 -10.80 -1.35 -9.39
CA GLU A 63 -11.25 -2.15 -8.25
C GLU A 63 -10.32 -1.99 -7.06
N LEU A 64 -9.02 -1.94 -7.34
CA LEU A 64 -7.98 -1.76 -6.35
C LEU A 64 -8.09 -0.39 -5.67
N GLN A 65 -8.40 0.67 -6.41
CA GLN A 65 -8.59 2.00 -5.84
C GLN A 65 -9.72 2.03 -4.81
N ALA A 66 -10.87 1.42 -5.13
CA ALA A 66 -12.02 1.41 -4.22
C ALA A 66 -11.70 0.68 -2.92
N GLN A 67 -11.07 -0.49 -3.00
CA GLN A 67 -10.70 -1.28 -1.83
C GLN A 67 -9.68 -0.58 -0.92
N ILE A 68 -8.69 0.10 -1.51
CA ILE A 68 -7.72 0.90 -0.75
C ILE A 68 -8.42 2.02 0.00
N LEU A 69 -9.30 2.78 -0.67
CA LEU A 69 -9.99 3.89 -0.04
C LEU A 69 -10.91 3.42 1.09
N GLU A 70 -11.57 2.27 0.92
CA GLU A 70 -12.41 1.66 1.96
C GLU A 70 -11.56 1.22 3.17
N TYR A 71 -10.49 0.46 2.94
CA TYR A 71 -9.63 -0.06 4.01
C TYR A 71 -8.91 1.06 4.78
N TYR A 72 -8.38 2.04 4.06
CA TYR A 72 -7.64 3.15 4.65
C TYR A 72 -8.54 4.32 5.05
N GLY A 73 -9.84 4.33 4.73
CA GLY A 73 -10.75 5.42 5.10
C GLY A 73 -10.69 5.83 6.58
N PRO A 74 -10.63 4.87 7.54
CA PRO A 74 -10.46 5.18 8.97
C PRO A 74 -9.07 5.73 9.35
N TYR A 75 -8.04 5.43 8.54
CA TYR A 75 -6.63 5.81 8.80
C TYR A 75 -6.17 7.02 7.98
N GLY A 76 -6.88 7.29 6.90
CA GLY A 76 -6.71 8.42 6.01
C GLY A 76 -7.46 9.59 6.60
N HIS A 77 -6.88 10.24 7.60
CA HIS A 77 -7.24 11.62 7.85
C HIS A 77 -6.94 12.40 6.56
N PRO A 78 -7.94 13.01 5.90
CA PRO A 78 -7.66 13.84 4.76
C PRO A 78 -6.83 15.04 5.25
N PRO A 79 -5.74 15.43 4.59
CA PRO A 79 -5.14 16.74 4.80
C PRO A 79 -5.99 17.82 4.12
N PHE A 80 -7.31 17.80 4.33
CA PHE A 80 -8.22 18.93 4.12
C PHE A 80 -9.39 18.79 5.10
#